data_AF-A0A966BJG1-F1
#
_entry.id   AF-A0A966BJG1-F1
#
_cell.length_a   1.000
_cell.length_b   1.000
_cell.length_c   1.000
_cell.angle_alpha   90.00
_cell.angle_beta   90.00
_cell.angle_gamma   90.00
#
_symmetry.space_group_name_H-M   'P 1'
#
loop_
_entity.id
_entity.type
_entity.pdbx_description
1 polymer ?
#
loop_
_entity_poly.entity_id
_entity_poly.type
_entity_poly.pdbx_seq_one_letter_code
_entity_poly.pdbx_strand_id
1 'polypeptide(L)' 'ADGLRFEDEFVKHKVLDAIGDLYLLGYPVIGAFSGYKSGHALNNALLRELLADEQAWEFVSFDNVADAPAFLHPQLQTA' A
#
# COMPACT_ATOMS: atom_id res chain seq x y z
N ALA A 1 -0.44 3.19 -33.77
CA ALA A 1 -0.40 2.06 -32.83
C ALA A 1 0.07 2.64 -31.53
N ASP A 2 -0.83 2.75 -30.54
CA ASP A 2 -0.66 3.70 -29.43
C ASP A 2 0.28 3.21 -28.31
N GLY A 3 1.14 2.22 -28.60
CA GLY A 3 2.30 1.86 -27.80
C GLY A 3 2.03 1.59 -26.32
N LEU A 4 3.06 1.80 -25.51
CA LEU A 4 2.96 1.88 -24.05
C LEU A 4 2.70 3.32 -23.63
N ARG A 5 2.01 3.52 -22.51
CA ARG A 5 1.85 4.82 -21.86
C ARG A 5 3.16 5.30 -21.24
N PHE A 6 3.98 4.36 -20.77
CA PHE A 6 5.29 4.61 -20.18
C PHE A 6 6.27 3.51 -20.61
N GLU A 7 7.56 3.84 -20.71
CA GLU A 7 8.60 2.84 -21.05
C GLU A 7 8.65 1.68 -20.03
N ASP A 8 8.31 1.96 -18.77
CA ASP A 8 8.32 1.05 -17.63
C ASP A 8 6.90 0.64 -17.18
N GLU A 9 5.91 0.70 -18.07
CA GLU A 9 4.50 0.49 -17.75
C GLU A 9 4.22 -0.86 -17.05
N PHE A 10 4.91 -1.93 -17.43
CA PHE A 10 4.72 -3.26 -16.82
C PHE A 10 5.10 -3.30 -15.34
N VAL A 11 6.22 -2.67 -14.95
CA VAL A 11 6.64 -2.64 -13.54
C VAL A 11 5.77 -1.66 -12.74
N LYS A 12 5.36 -0.55 -13.34
CA LYS A 12 4.39 0.37 -12.72
C LYS A 12 3.04 -0.30 -12.44
N HIS A 13 2.56 -1.16 -13.34
CA HIS A 13 1.37 -1.98 -13.09
C HIS A 13 1.57 -2.95 -11.92
N LYS A 14 2.77 -3.52 -11.75
CA LYS A 14 3.06 -4.38 -10.59
C LYS A 14 3.08 -3.62 -9.27
N VAL A 15 3.53 -2.36 -9.28
CA VAL A 15 3.40 -1.47 -8.11
C VAL A 15 1.93 -1.16 -7.83
N LEU A 16 1.14 -0.89 -8.88
CA LEU A 16 -0.30 -0.63 -8.76
C LEU A 16 -1.05 -1.86 -8.20
N ASP A 17 -0.74 -3.05 -8.72
CA ASP A 17 -1.24 -4.34 -8.21
C ASP A 17 -0.92 -4.50 -6.71
N ALA A 18 0.32 -4.24 -6.31
CA ALA A 18 0.75 -4.36 -4.92
C ALA A 18 0.02 -3.37 -4.00
N ILE A 19 -0.20 -2.12 -4.44
CA ILE A 19 -1.00 -1.15 -3.68
C ILE A 19 -2.43 -1.68 -3.46
N GLY A 20 -3.05 -2.24 -4.50
CA GLY A 20 -4.37 -2.86 -4.41
C GLY A 20 -4.41 -4.04 -3.45
N ASP A 21 -3.42 -4.94 -3.55
CA ASP A 21 -3.32 -6.10 -2.65
C ASP A 21 -3.15 -5.67 -1.19
N LEU A 22 -2.25 -4.70 -0.91
CA LEU A 22 -2.02 -4.18 0.45
C LEU A 22 -3.28 -3.56 1.06
N TYR A 23 -4.11 -2.92 0.25
CA TYR A 23 -5.36 -2.31 0.72
C TYR A 23 -6.43 -3.32 1.13
N LEU A 24 -6.22 -4.63 0.88
CA LEU A 24 -7.07 -5.69 1.47
C LEU A 24 -6.99 -5.75 3.00
N LEU A 25 -6.02 -5.07 3.62
CA LEU A 25 -6.02 -4.80 5.07
C LEU A 25 -7.19 -3.92 5.53
N GLY A 26 -7.84 -3.20 4.62
CA GLY A 26 -8.96 -2.30 4.90
C GLY A 26 -8.57 -0.90 5.38
N TYR A 27 -7.27 -0.63 5.57
CA TYR A 27 -6.74 0.64 6.03
C TYR A 27 -5.48 1.04 5.25
N PRO A 28 -5.20 2.34 5.10
CA PRO A 28 -3.91 2.80 4.58
C PRO A 28 -2.75 2.32 5.47
N VAL A 29 -1.68 1.86 4.84
CA VAL A 29 -0.48 1.42 5.54
C VAL A 29 0.52 2.57 5.64
N ILE A 30 0.96 2.87 6.87
CA ILE A 30 2.12 3.72 7.11
C ILE A 30 3.33 2.79 7.27
N GLY A 31 4.11 2.65 6.21
CA GLY A 31 5.25 1.74 6.19
C GLY A 31 5.97 1.72 4.84
N ALA A 32 6.90 0.79 4.69
CA ALA A 32 7.64 0.58 3.44
C ALA A 32 7.40 -0.84 2.93
N PHE A 33 6.95 -0.96 1.68
CA PHE A 33 6.79 -2.23 0.99
C PHE A 33 7.93 -2.43 -0.01
N SER A 34 8.53 -3.63 0.00
CA SER A 34 9.51 -4.05 -0.99
C SER A 34 9.17 -5.45 -1.49
N GLY A 35 9.11 -5.61 -2.81
CA GLY A 35 8.78 -6.88 -3.45
C GLY A 35 9.78 -7.21 -4.55
N TYR A 36 10.42 -8.37 -4.45
CA TYR A 36 11.27 -8.91 -5.52
C TYR A 36 10.53 -10.04 -6.24
N LYS A 37 10.14 -9.79 -7.51
CA LYS A 37 9.30 -10.71 -8.30
C LYS A 37 8.01 -11.12 -7.58
N SER A 38 7.47 -10.22 -6.75
CA SER A 38 6.23 -10.50 -6.01
C SER A 38 5.02 -10.48 -6.94
N GLY A 39 4.00 -11.24 -6.56
CA GLY A 39 2.67 -11.25 -7.16
C GLY A 39 1.61 -11.44 -6.08
N HIS A 40 0.34 -11.47 -6.49
CA HIS A 40 -0.80 -11.43 -5.57
C HIS A 40 -0.76 -12.47 -4.45
N ALA A 41 -0.36 -13.71 -4.76
CA ALA A 41 -0.27 -14.78 -3.76
C ALA A 41 0.77 -14.46 -2.66
N LEU A 42 1.94 -13.93 -3.05
CA LEU A 42 2.99 -13.58 -2.09
C LEU A 42 2.63 -12.32 -1.30
N ASN A 43 2.00 -11.33 -1.95
CA ASN A 43 1.47 -10.15 -1.27
C ASN A 43 0.43 -10.55 -0.22
N ASN A 44 -0.53 -11.42 -0.56
CA ASN A 44 -1.54 -11.87 0.40
C ASN A 44 -0.93 -12.70 1.55
N ALA A 45 0.08 -13.53 1.27
CA ALA A 45 0.79 -14.27 2.32
C ALA A 45 1.48 -13.32 3.30
N LEU A 46 2.17 -12.28 2.79
CA LEU A 46 2.76 -11.23 3.63
C LEU A 46 1.72 -10.57 4.54
N LEU A 47 0.54 -10.21 4.01
CA LEU A 47 -0.51 -9.59 4.81
C LEU A 47 -1.05 -10.51 5.91
N ARG A 48 -1.19 -11.81 5.63
CA ARG A 48 -1.63 -12.79 6.64
C ARG A 48 -0.62 -12.92 7.76
N GLU A 49 0.68 -12.96 7.43
CA GLU A 49 1.74 -13.02 8.43
C GLU A 49 1.80 -11.72 9.26
N LEU A 50 1.68 -10.55 8.62
CA LEU A 50 1.62 -9.27 9.31
C LEU A 50 0.44 -9.23 10.31
N LEU A 51 -0.75 -9.67 9.91
CA LEU A 51 -1.92 -9.70 10.79
C LEU A 51 -1.83 -10.73 11.91
N ALA A 52 -1.06 -11.82 11.70
CA ALA A 52 -0.88 -12.85 12.71
C ALA A 52 0.06 -12.40 13.85
N ASP A 53 0.96 -11.45 13.59
CA ASP A 53 1.84 -10.85 14.59
C ASP A 53 1.33 -9.44 15.00
N GLU A 54 0.47 -9.39 16.02
CA GLU A 54 -0.07 -8.14 16.58
C GLU A 54 1.01 -7.22 17.17
N GLN A 55 2.25 -7.69 17.39
CA GLN A 55 3.36 -6.83 17.83
C GLN A 55 4.06 -6.14 16.66
N ALA A 56 3.81 -6.56 15.42
CA ALA A 56 4.43 -6.01 14.22
C ALA A 56 3.71 -4.77 13.67
N TRP A 57 2.53 -4.44 14.18
CA TRP A 57 1.73 -3.31 13.72
C TRP A 57 0.86 -2.74 14.83
N GLU A 58 0.38 -1.51 14.64
CA GLU A 58 -0.60 -0.89 15.52
C GLU A 58 -1.57 -0.03 14.72
N PHE A 59 -2.77 0.20 15.28
CA PHE A 59 -3.66 1.23 14.76
C PHE A 59 -3.23 2.60 15.28
N VAL A 60 -3.15 3.57 14.36
CA VAL A 60 -2.90 4.97 14.69
C VAL A 60 -4.01 5.85 14.13
N SER A 61 -4.31 6.93 14.86
CA SER A 61 -5.24 7.98 14.45
C SER A 61 -4.56 9.34 14.62
N PHE A 62 -4.94 10.31 13.81
CA PHE A 62 -4.41 11.68 13.87
C PHE A 62 -5.56 12.65 14.10
N ASP A 63 -5.50 13.43 15.18
CA ASP A 63 -6.52 14.44 15.50
C ASP A 63 -6.45 15.64 14.53
N ASN A 64 -5.25 15.96 14.03
CA ASN A 64 -5.04 16.98 13.01
C ASN A 64 -4.39 16.38 11.78
N VAL A 65 -4.83 16.82 10.60
CA VAL A 65 -4.24 16.41 9.31
C VAL A 65 -2.74 16.72 9.25
N ALA A 66 -2.30 17.80 9.87
CA ALA A 66 -0.90 18.22 9.90
C ALA A 66 0.03 17.21 10.60
N ASP A 67 -0.51 16.40 11.52
CA ASP A 67 0.25 15.39 12.28
C ASP A 67 0.40 14.08 11.49
N ALA A 68 -0.44 13.86 10.48
CA ALA A 68 -0.39 12.68 9.63
C ALA A 68 0.73 12.79 8.57
N PRO A 69 1.27 11.66 8.10
CA PRO A 69 2.18 11.64 6.95
C PRO A 69 1.57 12.33 5.72
N ALA A 70 2.38 13.12 5.01
CA ALA A 70 1.91 13.96 3.90
C ALA A 70 1.16 13.19 2.80
N PHE A 71 1.51 11.92 2.57
CA PHE A 71 0.84 11.08 1.57
C PHE A 71 -0.60 10.70 1.95
N LEU A 72 -0.99 10.83 3.23
CA LEU A 72 -2.36 10.61 3.70
C LEU A 72 -3.22 11.88 3.69
N HIS A 73 -2.64 13.07 3.57
CA HIS A 73 -3.39 14.34 3.63
C HIS A 73 -4.57 14.39 2.66
N PRO A 74 -4.47 13.96 1.38
CA PRO A 74 -5.60 13.99 0.47
C PRO A 74 -6.79 13.12 0.92
N GLN A 75 -6.52 12.02 1.62
CA GLN A 75 -7.52 11.07 2.09
C GLN A 75 -8.19 11.54 3.40
N LEU A 76 -7.47 12.30 4.22
CA LEU A 76 -7.98 12.87 5.47
C LEU A 76 -8.76 14.18 5.25
N GLN A 77 -8.56 14.87 4.12
CA GLN A 77 -9.30 16.09 3.76
C GLN A 77 -10.67 15.83 3.12
N THR A 78 -10.95 14.60 2.70
CA THR A 78 -12.19 14.21 2.01
C THR A 78 -13.26 13.60 2.93
N ALA A 79 -12.99 13.54 4.24
CA ALA A 79 -13.93 13.10 5.27
C ALA A 79 -14.48 14.30 6.07
#